data_AF-A0A2V5KIN9-F1
#
_entry.id   AF-A0A2V5KIN9-F1
#
_cell.length_a   1.000
_cell.length_b   1.000
_cell.length_c   1.000
_cell.angle_alpha   90.00
_cell.angle_beta   90.00
_cell.angle_gamma   90.00
#
_symmetry.space_group_name_H-M   'P 1'
#
loop_
_entity.id
_entity.type
_entity.pdbx_description
1 polymer ?
#
loop_
_entity_poly.entity_id
_entity_poly.type
_entity_poly.pdbx_seq_one_letter_code
_entity_poly.pdbx_strand_id
1 'polypeptide(L)'
;MNMKGSEANLAFPNMLNERFDTFSHTIETGDGEPTKPQLDVFQMLSSQLDEQLKKWAQLKNEDLPKVSELIKQANLPALIITEKKTG
;
A
#
# COMPACT_ATOMS: atom_id res chain seq x y z
N MET A 1 -10.58 -16.43 -20.24
CA MET A 1 -10.15 -15.45 -19.23
C MET A 1 -8.63 -15.51 -19.19
N ASN A 2 -7.93 -14.49 -19.70
CA ASN A 2 -6.47 -14.53 -19.79
C ASN A 2 -5.92 -14.13 -18.42
N MET A 3 -5.65 -15.12 -17.57
CA MET A 3 -5.02 -14.95 -16.25
C MET A 3 -3.57 -14.49 -16.46
N LYS A 4 -3.39 -13.22 -16.84
CA LYS A 4 -2.15 -12.52 -16.53
C LYS A 4 -2.17 -12.28 -15.03
N GLY A 5 -1.81 -13.32 -14.26
CA GLY A 5 -1.06 -13.10 -13.04
C GLY A 5 0.13 -12.27 -13.47
N SER A 6 0.02 -10.95 -13.35
CA SER A 6 1.07 -10.04 -13.75
C SER A 6 2.33 -10.49 -13.00
N GLU A 7 3.48 -10.46 -13.65
CA GLU A 7 4.75 -10.90 -13.06
C GLU A 7 5.04 -10.22 -11.70
N ALA A 8 4.37 -9.09 -11.40
CA ALA A 8 4.31 -8.47 -10.09
C ALA A 8 3.83 -9.39 -8.95
N ASN A 9 2.87 -10.29 -9.20
CA ASN A 9 2.36 -11.24 -8.20
C ASN A 9 3.32 -12.41 -7.94
N LEU A 10 4.21 -12.72 -8.90
CA LEU A 10 5.28 -13.71 -8.75
C LEU A 10 6.55 -13.10 -8.12
N ALA A 11 6.83 -11.82 -8.38
CA ALA A 11 7.94 -11.09 -7.76
C ALA A 11 7.62 -10.61 -6.34
N PHE A 12 6.35 -10.35 -6.02
CA PHE A 12 5.87 -9.85 -4.73
C PHE A 12 4.60 -10.60 -4.31
N PRO A 13 4.71 -11.77 -3.66
CA PRO A 13 3.54 -12.57 -3.32
C PRO A 13 2.55 -11.77 -2.44
N ASN A 14 1.32 -11.61 -2.95
CA ASN A 14 0.14 -11.04 -2.29
C ASN A 14 0.35 -9.68 -1.61
N MET A 15 0.54 -8.62 -2.42
CA MET A 15 0.49 -7.23 -1.95
C MET A 15 -0.81 -6.96 -1.17
N LEU A 16 -0.74 -6.10 -0.15
CA LEU A 16 -1.87 -5.83 0.76
C LEU A 16 -3.18 -5.46 0.02
N ASN A 17 -3.08 -4.75 -1.10
CA ASN A 17 -4.22 -4.40 -1.96
C ASN A 17 -4.93 -5.62 -2.53
N GLU A 18 -4.19 -6.63 -3.03
CA GLU A 18 -4.78 -7.87 -3.58
C GLU A 18 -5.50 -8.68 -2.49
N ARG A 19 -4.98 -8.62 -1.26
CA ARG A 19 -5.62 -9.27 -0.10
C ARG A 19 -6.91 -8.58 0.30
N PHE A 20 -6.98 -7.25 0.20
CA PHE A 20 -8.23 -6.51 0.39
C PHE A 20 -9.23 -6.80 -0.73
N ASP A 21 -8.80 -6.84 -1.99
CA ASP A 21 -9.64 -7.15 -3.16
C ASP A 21 -10.25 -8.57 -3.08
N THR A 22 -9.41 -9.56 -2.75
CA THR A 22 -9.88 -10.93 -2.52
C THR A 22 -10.86 -11.00 -1.34
N PHE A 23 -10.56 -10.26 -0.26
CA PHE A 23 -11.41 -10.24 0.92
C PHE A 23 -12.77 -9.58 0.65
N SER A 24 -12.84 -8.49 -0.12
CA SER A 24 -14.10 -7.85 -0.50
C SER A 24 -15.01 -8.82 -1.26
N HIS A 25 -14.47 -9.55 -2.24
CA HIS A 25 -15.25 -10.56 -2.95
C HIS A 25 -15.70 -11.72 -2.05
N THR A 26 -14.93 -12.04 -1.01
CA THR A 26 -15.28 -13.11 -0.06
C THR A 26 -16.43 -12.72 0.88
N ILE A 27 -16.54 -11.44 1.26
CA ILE A 27 -17.64 -10.97 2.12
C ILE A 27 -18.89 -10.61 1.33
N GLU A 28 -18.77 -10.41 0.01
CA GLU A 28 -19.91 -10.16 -0.90
C GLU A 28 -20.73 -11.42 -1.17
N THR A 29 -20.19 -12.63 -0.95
CA THR A 29 -20.90 -13.88 -1.20
C THR A 29 -21.83 -14.26 -0.04
N GLY A 30 -22.95 -13.56 0.11
CA GLY A 30 -24.04 -13.93 1.03
C GLY A 30 -24.89 -12.76 1.51
N ASP A 31 -26.16 -13.02 1.83
CA ASP A 31 -27.11 -12.01 2.32
C ASP A 31 -27.09 -11.83 3.85
N GLY A 32 -26.01 -12.27 4.51
CA GLY A 32 -25.84 -12.24 5.96
C GLY A 32 -24.83 -11.19 6.43
N GLU A 33 -24.89 -10.81 7.71
CA GLU A 33 -23.85 -9.97 8.31
C GLU A 33 -22.47 -10.66 8.32
N PRO A 34 -21.35 -9.90 8.31
CA PRO A 34 -20.02 -10.48 8.40
C PRO A 34 -19.83 -11.34 9.65
N THR A 35 -19.32 -12.55 9.46
CA THR A 35 -18.97 -13.47 10.53
C THR A 35 -17.79 -12.94 11.36
N LYS A 36 -17.66 -13.42 12.60
CA LYS A 36 -16.53 -13.07 13.48
C LYS A 36 -15.15 -13.30 12.82
N PRO A 37 -14.88 -14.43 12.14
CA PRO A 37 -13.62 -14.61 11.42
C PRO A 37 -13.40 -13.59 10.29
N GLN A 38 -14.45 -13.20 9.56
CA GLN A 38 -14.34 -12.16 8.52
C GLN A 38 -13.95 -10.80 9.14
N LEU A 39 -14.57 -10.43 10.26
CA LEU A 39 -14.20 -9.21 10.99
C LEU A 39 -12.74 -9.24 11.49
N ASP A 40 -12.26 -10.40 11.94
CA ASP A 40 -10.87 -10.57 12.40
C ASP A 40 -9.86 -10.41 11.26
N VAL A 41 -10.19 -10.93 10.06
CA VAL A 41 -9.39 -10.71 8.86
C VAL A 41 -9.39 -9.23 8.46
N PHE A 42 -10.54 -8.58 8.49
CA PHE A 42 -10.64 -7.13 8.20
C PHE A 42 -9.76 -6.31 9.14
N GLN A 43 -9.81 -6.59 10.44
CA GLN A 43 -8.98 -5.90 11.43
C GLN A 43 -7.48 -6.12 11.19
N MET A 44 -7.08 -7.36 10.89
CA MET A 44 -5.69 -7.67 10.56
C MET A 44 -5.20 -6.90 9.33
N LEU A 45 -5.97 -6.90 8.24
CA LEU A 45 -5.60 -6.19 7.01
C LEU A 45 -5.54 -4.68 7.24
N SER A 46 -6.48 -4.14 8.02
CA SER A 46 -6.53 -2.71 8.37
C SER A 46 -5.31 -2.27 9.18
N SER A 47 -4.90 -3.06 10.18
CA SER A 47 -3.69 -2.76 10.96
C SER A 47 -2.42 -2.74 10.08
N GLN A 48 -2.33 -3.66 9.11
CA GLN A 48 -1.21 -3.68 8.16
C GLN A 48 -1.22 -2.45 7.24
N LEU A 49 -2.39 -1.98 6.83
CA LEU A 49 -2.54 -0.76 6.04
C LEU A 49 -2.08 0.47 6.83
N ASP A 50 -2.51 0.57 8.09
CA ASP A 50 -2.12 1.67 8.98
C ASP A 50 -0.60 1.74 9.17
N GLU A 51 0.08 0.60 9.31
CA GLU A 51 1.53 0.55 9.37
C GLU A 51 2.20 1.08 8.09
N GLN A 52 1.67 0.72 6.92
CA GLN A 52 2.19 1.22 5.63
C GLN A 52 1.95 2.72 5.48
N LEU A 53 0.77 3.22 5.86
CA LEU A 53 0.46 4.65 5.83
C LEU A 53 1.34 5.46 6.78
N LYS A 54 1.62 4.94 7.98
CA LYS A 54 2.57 5.56 8.92
C LYS A 54 3.97 5.67 8.33
N LYS A 55 4.48 4.60 7.72
CA LYS A 55 5.79 4.61 7.04
C LYS A 55 5.83 5.61 5.89
N TRP A 56 4.75 5.68 5.11
CA TRP A 56 4.64 6.66 4.03
C TRP A 56 4.64 8.10 4.56
N ALA A 57 3.89 8.37 5.62
CA ALA A 57 3.86 9.67 6.26
C ALA A 57 5.24 10.08 6.82
N GLN A 58 5.95 9.16 7.47
CA GLN A 58 7.32 9.38 7.95
C GLN A 58 8.27 9.70 6.79
N LEU A 59 8.22 8.91 5.71
CA LEU A 59 9.07 9.14 4.54
C LEU A 59 8.85 10.52 3.92
N LYS A 60 7.58 10.94 3.80
CA LYS A 60 7.22 12.24 3.20
C LYS A 60 7.56 13.42 4.10
N ASN A 61 7.31 13.30 5.40
CA ASN A 61 7.37 14.43 6.33
C ASN A 61 8.71 14.56 7.05
N GLU A 62 9.50 13.49 7.12
CA GLU A 62 10.78 13.50 7.84
C GLU A 62 11.94 13.17 6.92
N ASP A 63 11.92 11.99 6.30
CA ASP A 63 13.12 11.47 5.61
C ASP A 63 13.42 12.25 4.33
N LEU A 64 12.37 12.60 3.57
CA LEU A 64 12.53 13.39 2.35
C LEU A 64 13.08 14.81 2.62
N PRO A 65 12.58 15.59 3.60
CA PRO A 65 13.21 16.84 4.00
C PRO A 65 14.67 16.67 4.43
N LYS A 66 14.99 15.67 5.26
CA LYS A 66 16.37 15.39 5.70
C LYS A 66 17.30 15.14 4.52
N VAL A 67 16.89 14.30 3.57
CA VAL A 67 17.67 14.04 2.35
C VAL A 67 17.82 15.31 1.51
N SER A 68 16.76 16.10 1.38
CA SER A 68 16.79 17.37 0.64
C SER A 68 17.79 18.37 1.25
N GLU A 69 17.93 18.40 2.57
CA GLU A 69 18.94 19.22 3.25
C GLU A 69 20.36 18.74 2.98
N LEU A 70 20.60 17.43 3.04
CA LEU A 70 21.91 16.84 2.72
C LEU A 70 22.33 17.13 1.28
N ILE A 71 21.39 17.08 0.34
CA ILE A 71 21.63 17.44 -1.07
C ILE A 71 22.05 18.90 -1.22
N LYS A 72 21.40 19.82 -0.51
CA LYS A 72 21.79 21.24 -0.50
C LYS A 72 23.18 21.42 0.08
N GLN A 73 23.50 20.76 1.18
CA GLN A 73 24.84 20.81 1.80
C GLN A 73 25.93 20.27 0.87
N ALA A 74 25.60 19.28 0.04
CA ALA A 74 26.52 18.68 -0.93
C ALA A 74 26.59 19.44 -2.27
N ASN A 75 25.89 20.58 -2.43
CA ASN A 75 25.77 21.30 -3.71
C ASN A 75 25.25 20.42 -4.87
N LEU A 76 24.39 19.44 -4.58
CA LEU A 76 23.79 18.55 -5.56
C LEU A 76 22.43 19.09 -6.07
N PRO A 77 21.95 18.67 -7.26
CA PRO A 77 20.63 19.03 -7.76
C PRO A 77 19.50 18.55 -6.84
N ALA A 78 18.44 19.35 -6.71
CA ALA A 78 17.30 19.04 -5.87
C ALA A 78 16.51 17.81 -6.36
N LEU A 79 15.96 17.03 -5.43
CA LEU A 79 15.01 15.96 -5.76
C LEU A 79 13.66 16.56 -6.13
N ILE A 80 13.16 16.18 -7.31
CA ILE A 80 11.80 16.53 -7.75
C ILE A 80 10.96 15.27 -7.66
N ILE A 81 9.95 15.27 -6.79
CA ILE A 81 8.94 14.21 -6.74
C ILE A 81 7.83 14.56 -7.71
N THR A 82 7.71 13.79 -8.79
CA THR A 82 6.57 13.86 -9.70
C THR A 82 5.50 12.89 -9.23
N GLU A 83 4.30 13.38 -8.92
CA GLU A 83 3.18 12.48 -8.65
C GLU A 83 2.83 11.71 -9.94
N LYS A 84 2.65 10.39 -9.81
CA LYS A 84 2.22 9.56 -10.95
C LYS A 84 0.80 9.99 -11.29
N LYS A 85 0.61 10.59 -12.47
CA LYS A 85 -0.70 11.00 -12.99
C LYS A 85 -1.61 9.77 -13.03
N THR A 86 -2.59 9.70 -12.14
CA THR A 86 -3.70 8.75 -12.22
C THR A 86 -4.52 9.14 -13.45
N GLY A 87 -4.44 8.30 -14.49
CA GLY A 87 -5.31 8.36 -15.67
C GLY A 87 -6.48 7.42 -15.52
#